data_AF-A0A1W1VQ58-F1
#
_entry.id   AF-A0A1W1VQ58-F1
#
_cell.length_a   1.000
_cell.length_b   1.000
_cell.length_c   1.000
_cell.angle_alpha   90.00
_cell.angle_beta   90.00
_cell.angle_gamma   90.00
#
_symmetry.space_group_name_H-M   'P 1'
#
loop_
_entity.id
_entity.type
_entity.pdbx_description
1 polymer ?
#
loop_
_entity_poly.entity_id
_entity_poly.type
_entity_poly.pdbx_seq_one_letter_code
_entity_poly.pdbx_strand_id
1 'polypeptide(L)'
;MGTVLLTPQPGRRYKAVVLLAGGTRAEYPLPAVAPSGFVLKVTQTKDFVYVGVQRQLAAGTAAASENVTLLAHVRGTVAYAAKGQLTGSEGYAARIPKAKFPTGIAHFTLFDGQGVAQCERLAFVDAQPGLQVRITPDKSAYAPREKVNLTVAVTDGAGQPVAAQLSLAVTNALATGMNEAPETTILTHLLLTSNLQGNVENPGYYFQNKTPETEQALDHLLLTQG
;
A
#
# COMPACT_ATOMS: atom_id res chain seq x y z
N MET A 1 -14.67 2.16 -0.44
CA MET A 1 -14.15 2.28 -1.83
C MET A 1 -14.57 1.05 -2.64
N GLY A 2 -14.70 1.15 -3.96
CA GLY A 2 -15.06 0.04 -4.83
C GLY A 2 -14.26 0.04 -6.13
N THR A 3 -14.26 -1.10 -6.83
CA THR A 3 -13.51 -1.31 -8.07
C THR A 3 -14.42 -1.88 -9.15
N VAL A 4 -14.24 -1.42 -10.38
CA VAL A 4 -14.90 -1.96 -11.58
C VAL A 4 -13.82 -2.33 -12.59
N LEU A 5 -13.92 -3.52 -13.15
CA LEU A 5 -13.05 -3.95 -14.24
C LEU A 5 -13.60 -3.42 -15.56
N LEU A 6 -12.75 -2.72 -16.30
CA LEU A 6 -13.06 -2.18 -17.62
C LEU A 6 -11.92 -2.53 -18.57
N THR A 7 -12.25 -3.21 -19.67
CA THR A 7 -11.34 -3.34 -20.82
C THR A 7 -11.75 -2.30 -21.87
N PRO A 8 -11.05 -1.16 -21.94
CA PRO A 8 -11.40 -0.10 -22.88
C PRO A 8 -11.17 -0.54 -24.33
N GLN A 9 -12.07 -0.13 -25.22
CA GLN A 9 -11.95 -0.38 -26.66
C GLN A 9 -11.25 0.80 -27.36
N PRO A 10 -10.41 0.53 -28.38
CA PRO A 10 -9.75 1.58 -29.16
C PRO A 10 -10.75 2.60 -29.72
N GLY A 11 -10.39 3.88 -29.67
CA GLY A 11 -11.20 4.98 -30.19
C GLY A 11 -12.43 5.35 -29.36
N ARG A 12 -12.76 4.61 -28.30
CA ARG A 12 -13.86 4.96 -27.39
C ARG A 12 -13.41 5.91 -26.29
N ARG A 13 -14.37 6.68 -25.77
CA ARG A 13 -14.21 7.51 -24.57
C ARG A 13 -15.15 6.98 -23.50
N TYR A 14 -14.66 6.93 -22.27
CA TYR A 14 -15.41 6.40 -21.14
C TYR A 14 -15.55 7.47 -20.07
N LYS A 15 -16.61 7.37 -19.27
CA LYS A 15 -16.79 8.15 -18.04
C LYS A 15 -17.32 7.21 -16.95
N ALA A 16 -16.83 7.39 -15.73
CA ALA A 16 -17.42 6.78 -14.56
C ALA A 16 -18.64 7.59 -14.11
N VAL A 17 -19.70 6.90 -13.74
CA VAL A 17 -20.94 7.50 -13.23
C VAL A 17 -21.18 6.93 -11.84
N VAL A 18 -21.18 7.79 -10.83
CA VAL A 18 -21.35 7.41 -9.43
C VAL A 18 -22.67 7.97 -8.91
N LEU A 19 -23.50 7.11 -8.33
CA LEU A 19 -24.70 7.52 -7.62
C LEU A 19 -24.35 7.76 -6.15
N LEU A 20 -24.50 8.99 -5.70
CA LEU A 20 -24.22 9.40 -4.32
C LEU A 20 -25.44 9.19 -3.43
N ALA A 21 -25.22 9.23 -2.12
CA ALA A 21 -26.30 9.27 -1.14
C ALA A 21 -27.25 10.44 -1.45
N GLY A 22 -28.57 10.18 -1.44
CA GLY A 22 -29.58 11.17 -1.84
C GLY A 22 -29.93 11.18 -3.34
N GLY A 23 -29.36 10.28 -4.15
CA GLY A 23 -29.74 10.10 -5.56
C GLY A 23 -29.03 11.04 -6.54
N THR A 24 -28.13 11.89 -6.07
CA THR A 24 -27.31 12.76 -6.92
C THR A 24 -26.34 11.93 -7.75
N ARG A 25 -26.19 12.30 -9.04
CA ARG A 25 -25.27 11.64 -9.97
C ARG A 25 -24.02 12.49 -10.16
N ALA A 26 -22.86 11.91 -9.88
CA ALA A 26 -21.55 12.47 -10.21
C ALA A 26 -20.98 11.77 -11.44
N GLU A 27 -20.34 12.52 -12.33
CA GLU A 27 -19.70 12.00 -13.53
C GLU A 27 -18.23 12.38 -13.59
N TYR A 28 -17.37 11.42 -13.92
CA TYR A 28 -15.92 11.60 -14.00
C TYR A 28 -15.44 11.07 -15.35
N PRO A 29 -14.88 11.92 -16.24
CA PRO A 29 -14.29 11.45 -17.49
C PRO A 29 -13.08 10.56 -17.19
N LEU A 30 -12.98 9.41 -17.87
CA LEU A 30 -11.79 8.56 -17.80
C LEU A 30 -10.77 9.01 -18.85
N PRO A 31 -9.46 8.75 -18.63
CA PRO A 31 -8.42 9.06 -19.60
C PRO A 31 -8.70 8.49 -21.00
N ALA A 32 -8.16 9.14 -22.03
CA ALA A 32 -8.23 8.63 -23.38
C ALA A 32 -7.53 7.26 -23.49
N VAL A 33 -8.13 6.35 -24.26
CA VAL A 33 -7.60 4.99 -24.42
C VAL A 33 -6.31 5.04 -25.22
N ALA A 34 -5.20 4.61 -24.61
CA ALA A 34 -3.93 4.45 -25.31
C ALA A 34 -3.99 3.22 -26.24
N PRO A 35 -3.58 3.33 -27.52
CA PRO A 35 -3.61 2.21 -28.47
C PRO A 35 -2.54 1.14 -28.17
N SER A 36 -1.53 1.48 -27.37
CA SER A 36 -0.42 0.63 -26.96
C SER A 36 0.13 1.06 -25.61
N GLY A 37 0.82 0.16 -24.91
CA GLY A 37 1.51 0.47 -23.66
C GLY A 37 1.77 -0.78 -22.82
N PHE A 38 2.02 -0.57 -21.52
CA PHE A 38 2.23 -1.65 -20.57
C PHE A 38 1.10 -1.73 -19.54
N VAL A 39 0.72 -2.95 -19.19
CA VAL A 39 -0.19 -3.24 -18.09
C VAL A 39 0.62 -3.90 -16.98
N LEU A 40 0.66 -3.24 -15.82
CA LEU A 40 1.29 -3.75 -14.61
C LEU A 40 0.21 -4.22 -13.64
N LYS A 41 0.30 -5.48 -13.21
CA LYS A 41 -0.60 -6.08 -12.23
C LYS A 41 0.21 -6.55 -11.03
N VAL A 42 -0.20 -6.14 -9.84
CA VAL A 42 0.39 -6.60 -8.58
C VAL A 42 -0.69 -7.34 -7.80
N THR A 43 -0.39 -8.56 -7.38
CA THR A 43 -1.22 -9.34 -6.45
C THR A 43 -0.35 -9.91 -5.35
N GLN A 44 -0.96 -10.32 -4.24
CA GLN A 44 -0.22 -10.76 -3.06
C GLN A 44 -0.84 -12.02 -2.47
N THR A 45 0.00 -12.85 -1.87
CA THR A 45 -0.39 -13.87 -0.91
C THR A 45 0.21 -13.53 0.46
N LYS A 46 0.08 -14.44 1.42
CA LYS A 46 0.72 -14.31 2.73
C LYS A 46 2.24 -14.08 2.63
N ASP A 47 2.91 -14.82 1.75
CA ASP A 47 4.39 -14.88 1.74
C ASP A 47 5.03 -14.23 0.51
N PHE A 48 4.26 -13.96 -0.54
CA PHE A 48 4.79 -13.49 -1.83
C PHE A 48 3.99 -12.32 -2.41
N VAL A 49 4.71 -11.45 -3.12
CA VAL A 49 4.16 -10.51 -4.08
C VAL A 49 4.36 -11.06 -5.48
N TYR A 50 3.32 -11.04 -6.29
CA TYR A 50 3.32 -11.42 -7.70
C TYR A 50 3.15 -10.18 -8.55
N VAL A 51 4.07 -9.97 -9.48
CA VAL A 51 4.02 -8.86 -10.43
C VAL A 51 3.91 -9.45 -11.82
N GLY A 52 2.87 -9.08 -12.56
CA GLY A 52 2.68 -9.42 -13.96
C GLY A 52 2.79 -8.16 -14.81
N VAL A 53 3.53 -8.26 -15.90
CA VAL A 53 3.70 -7.20 -16.90
C VAL A 53 3.24 -7.74 -18.23
N GLN A 54 2.33 -7.04 -18.87
CA GLN A 54 1.88 -7.35 -20.23
C GLN A 54 2.07 -6.14 -21.13
N ARG A 55 2.42 -6.40 -22.39
CA ARG A 55 2.51 -5.38 -23.42
C ARG A 55 1.24 -5.39 -24.25
N GLN A 56 0.57 -4.25 -24.33
CA GLN A 56 -0.50 -4.02 -25.28
C GLN A 56 0.10 -3.38 -26.54
N LEU A 57 -0.11 -4.03 -27.69
CA LEU A 57 0.32 -3.52 -28.99
C LEU A 57 -0.85 -2.84 -29.71
N ALA A 58 -0.52 -1.87 -30.55
CA ALA A 58 -1.48 -1.29 -31.46
C ALA A 58 -1.93 -2.33 -32.51
N ALA A 59 -3.14 -2.17 -33.04
CA ALA A 59 -3.61 -3.04 -34.11
C ALA A 59 -2.68 -2.95 -35.32
N GLY A 60 -2.22 -4.10 -35.83
CA GLY A 60 -1.33 -4.16 -36.99
C GLY A 60 0.16 -3.97 -36.71
N THR A 61 0.58 -3.72 -35.46
CA THR A 61 2.01 -3.72 -35.11
C THR A 61 2.56 -5.14 -34.91
N ALA A 62 3.67 -5.45 -35.56
CA ALA A 62 4.41 -6.69 -35.33
C ALA A 62 5.01 -6.69 -33.92
N ALA A 63 4.92 -7.83 -33.24
CA ALA A 63 5.36 -7.96 -31.88
C ALA A 63 6.88 -8.19 -31.81
N ALA A 64 7.64 -7.10 -31.77
CA ALA A 64 9.08 -7.15 -31.54
C ALA A 64 9.40 -7.42 -30.06
N SER A 65 10.54 -8.07 -29.82
CA SER A 65 11.07 -8.22 -28.46
C SER A 65 11.45 -6.86 -27.87
N GLU A 66 11.07 -6.64 -26.61
CA GLU A 66 11.36 -5.42 -25.88
C GLU A 66 11.98 -5.76 -24.53
N ASN A 67 13.17 -5.20 -24.27
CA ASN A 67 13.81 -5.34 -22.97
C ASN A 67 13.11 -4.42 -21.96
N VAL A 68 12.89 -4.92 -20.76
CA VAL A 68 12.30 -4.17 -19.66
C VAL A 68 13.08 -4.40 -18.38
N THR A 69 12.96 -3.48 -17.43
CA THR A 69 13.48 -3.64 -16.06
C THR A 69 12.36 -3.39 -15.07
N LEU A 70 12.10 -4.35 -14.19
CA LEU A 70 11.20 -4.16 -13.05
C LEU A 70 12.01 -3.82 -11.81
N LEU A 71 11.71 -2.68 -11.20
CA LEU A 71 12.22 -2.26 -9.90
C LEU A 71 11.09 -2.31 -8.87
N ALA A 72 11.36 -2.91 -7.71
CA ALA A 72 10.48 -2.83 -6.55
C ALA A 72 11.25 -2.31 -5.33
N HIS A 73 10.77 -1.25 -4.70
CA HIS A 73 11.38 -0.68 -3.51
C HIS A 73 10.36 -0.14 -2.50
N VAL A 74 10.75 -0.11 -1.23
CA VAL A 74 10.01 0.59 -0.15
C VAL A 74 10.95 1.67 0.37
N ARG A 75 10.56 2.95 0.22
CA ARG A 75 11.36 4.11 0.65
C ARG A 75 12.83 4.05 0.20
N GLY A 76 13.06 3.74 -1.07
CA GLY A 76 14.40 3.58 -1.66
C GLY A 76 15.14 2.28 -1.31
N THR A 77 14.63 1.45 -0.40
CA THR A 77 15.20 0.12 -0.12
C THR A 77 14.74 -0.87 -1.17
N VAL A 78 15.66 -1.30 -2.04
CA VAL A 78 15.38 -2.21 -3.15
C VAL A 78 15.08 -3.62 -2.64
N ALA A 79 13.87 -4.10 -2.89
CA ALA A 79 13.47 -5.48 -2.61
C ALA A 79 13.64 -6.39 -3.83
N TYR A 80 13.56 -5.80 -5.03
CA TYR A 80 13.70 -6.51 -6.29
C TYR A 80 14.17 -5.58 -7.41
N ALA A 81 15.11 -6.05 -8.22
CA ALA A 81 15.50 -5.40 -9.46
C ALA A 81 15.91 -6.49 -10.45
N ALA A 82 15.21 -6.60 -11.57
CA ALA A 82 15.55 -7.58 -12.60
C ALA A 82 15.20 -7.09 -13.99
N LYS A 83 16.03 -7.49 -14.95
CA LYS A 83 15.77 -7.30 -16.37
C LYS A 83 14.95 -8.47 -16.90
N GLY A 84 14.06 -8.18 -17.83
CA GLY A 84 13.26 -9.14 -18.56
C GLY A 84 13.20 -8.76 -20.04
N GLN A 85 12.64 -9.66 -20.84
CA GLN A 85 12.33 -9.39 -22.23
C GLN A 85 10.88 -9.83 -22.48
N LEU A 86 10.11 -8.95 -23.09
CA LEU A 86 8.74 -9.22 -23.53
C LEU A 86 8.80 -9.53 -25.02
N THR A 87 8.28 -10.68 -25.44
CA THR A 87 8.26 -11.08 -26.84
C THR A 87 6.82 -11.42 -27.22
N GLY A 88 6.32 -10.91 -28.35
CA GLY A 88 4.94 -11.23 -28.70
C GLY A 88 3.93 -10.55 -27.76
N SER A 89 2.95 -11.36 -27.35
CA SER A 89 2.03 -11.12 -26.25
C SER A 89 2.46 -11.79 -24.93
N GLU A 90 3.64 -12.43 -24.90
CA GLU A 90 4.15 -13.06 -23.68
C GLU A 90 4.54 -11.99 -22.67
N GLY A 91 4.03 -12.16 -21.45
CA GLY A 91 4.27 -11.24 -20.34
C GLY A 91 5.52 -11.58 -19.55
N TYR A 92 5.99 -10.62 -18.78
CA TYR A 92 7.01 -10.82 -17.76
C TYR A 92 6.31 -11.04 -16.41
N ALA A 93 6.81 -11.99 -15.62
CA ALA A 93 6.28 -12.26 -14.30
C ALA A 93 7.40 -12.34 -13.26
N ALA A 94 7.18 -11.73 -12.10
CA ALA A 94 8.06 -11.84 -10.96
C ALA A 94 7.29 -12.37 -9.74
N ARG A 95 7.91 -13.31 -9.03
CA ARG A 95 7.46 -13.79 -7.72
C ARG A 95 8.50 -13.38 -6.69
N ILE A 96 8.14 -12.46 -5.81
CA ILE A 96 9.07 -11.80 -4.89
C ILE A 96 8.66 -12.17 -3.46
N PRO A 97 9.54 -12.80 -2.65
CA PRO A 97 9.24 -13.07 -1.24
C PRO A 97 9.00 -11.76 -0.48
N LYS A 98 7.92 -11.69 0.32
CA LYS A 98 7.63 -10.51 1.17
C LYS A 98 8.73 -10.23 2.17
N ALA A 99 9.45 -11.25 2.62
CA ALA A 99 10.61 -11.12 3.49
C ALA A 99 11.76 -10.25 2.92
N LYS A 100 11.76 -9.96 1.61
CA LYS A 100 12.72 -9.02 0.99
C LYS A 100 12.31 -7.55 1.12
N PHE A 101 11.05 -7.29 1.47
CA PHE A 101 10.53 -5.94 1.62
C PHE A 101 10.59 -5.52 3.09
N PRO A 102 10.92 -4.25 3.39
CA PRO A 102 10.46 -3.61 4.60
C PRO A 102 8.92 -3.48 4.59
N THR A 103 8.28 -3.45 5.76
CA THR A 103 6.84 -3.14 5.83
C THR A 103 6.58 -1.70 5.40
N GLY A 104 5.66 -1.50 4.45
CA GLY A 104 5.29 -0.17 3.95
C GLY A 104 4.72 -0.20 2.53
N ILE A 105 4.61 0.99 1.91
CA ILE A 105 4.21 1.12 0.51
C ILE A 105 5.39 0.75 -0.39
N ALA A 106 5.22 -0.31 -1.17
CA ALA A 106 6.15 -0.71 -2.21
C ALA A 106 5.77 -0.05 -3.53
N HIS A 107 6.75 0.57 -4.17
CA HIS A 107 6.67 1.08 -5.54
C HIS A 107 7.15 0.00 -6.48
N PHE A 108 6.34 -0.35 -7.48
CA PHE A 108 6.70 -1.25 -8.56
C PHE A 108 6.75 -0.44 -9.85
N THR A 109 7.96 -0.14 -10.33
CA THR A 109 8.18 0.71 -11.50
C THR A 109 8.74 -0.13 -12.63
N LEU A 110 8.10 -0.07 -13.80
CA LEU A 110 8.58 -0.71 -15.02
C LEU A 110 9.32 0.31 -15.87
N PHE A 111 10.56 -0.03 -16.25
CA PHE A 111 11.37 0.74 -17.18
C PHE A 111 11.49 0.00 -18.51
N ASP A 112 11.52 0.73 -19.62
CA ASP A 112 11.83 0.17 -20.93
C ASP A 112 13.34 -0.08 -21.14
N GLY A 113 13.72 -0.52 -22.34
CA GLY A 113 15.10 -0.82 -22.70
C GLY A 113 16.03 0.40 -22.74
N GLN A 114 15.47 1.62 -22.73
CA GLN A 114 16.21 2.88 -22.65
C GLN A 114 16.30 3.40 -21.21
N GLY A 115 15.68 2.70 -20.25
CA GLY A 115 15.65 3.11 -18.85
C GLY A 115 14.61 4.20 -18.57
N VAL A 116 13.63 4.41 -19.45
CA VAL A 116 12.52 5.35 -19.22
C VAL A 116 11.40 4.63 -18.46
N ALA A 117 10.90 5.27 -17.39
CA ALA A 117 9.78 4.74 -16.61
C ALA A 117 8.49 4.79 -17.44
N GLN A 118 7.81 3.66 -17.55
CA GLN A 118 6.61 3.49 -18.39
C GLN A 118 5.33 3.42 -17.58
N CYS A 119 5.35 2.72 -16.44
CA CYS A 119 4.23 2.66 -15.52
C CYS A 119 4.68 2.30 -14.10
N GLU A 120 3.86 2.68 -13.13
CA GLU A 120 4.08 2.40 -11.71
C GLU A 120 2.81 1.83 -11.08
N ARG A 121 3.00 0.97 -10.07
CA ARG A 121 1.95 0.49 -9.17
C ARG A 121 2.44 0.58 -7.74
N LEU A 122 1.69 1.23 -6.87
CA LEU A 122 1.94 1.22 -5.43
C LEU A 122 1.17 0.08 -4.77
N ALA A 123 1.77 -0.71 -3.90
CA ALA A 123 1.03 -1.68 -3.07
C ALA A 123 1.59 -1.73 -1.65
N PHE A 124 0.71 -1.89 -0.66
CA PHE A 124 1.16 -2.07 0.71
C PHE A 124 1.69 -3.49 0.89
N VAL A 125 2.95 -3.62 1.30
CA VAL A 125 3.57 -4.90 1.61
C VAL A 125 3.79 -4.97 3.11
N ASP A 126 3.10 -5.91 3.75
CA ASP A 126 3.33 -6.22 5.15
C ASP A 126 4.26 -7.43 5.27
N ALA A 127 5.52 -7.17 5.62
CA ALA A 127 6.58 -8.17 5.61
C ALA A 127 6.88 -8.77 6.98
N GLN A 128 6.51 -8.09 8.07
CA GLN A 128 6.79 -8.54 9.43
C GLN A 128 5.60 -8.36 10.36
N PRO A 129 5.31 -9.35 11.23
CA PRO A 129 4.43 -9.12 12.35
C PRO A 129 5.14 -8.11 13.27
N GLY A 130 4.69 -6.85 13.22
CA GLY A 130 5.32 -5.75 13.94
C GLY A 130 5.46 -6.01 15.44
N LEU A 131 6.17 -5.11 16.11
CA LEU A 131 6.36 -5.18 17.57
C LEU A 131 5.02 -5.18 18.31
N GLN A 132 4.89 -6.05 19.30
CA GLN A 132 3.79 -6.02 20.26
C GLN A 132 4.28 -5.29 21.51
N VAL A 133 3.63 -4.17 21.85
CA VAL A 133 3.96 -3.37 23.02
C VAL A 133 2.82 -3.48 24.02
N ARG A 134 3.13 -3.97 25.22
CA ARG A 134 2.18 -4.03 26.33
C ARG A 134 2.66 -3.14 27.46
N ILE A 135 1.83 -2.19 27.86
CA ILE A 135 2.06 -1.32 29.02
C ILE A 135 1.11 -1.78 30.13
N THR A 136 1.66 -2.14 31.28
CA THR A 136 0.88 -2.58 32.44
C THR A 136 1.19 -1.67 33.62
N PRO A 137 0.21 -0.88 34.11
CA PRO A 137 0.38 -0.11 35.33
C PRO A 137 0.37 -1.02 36.56
N ASP A 138 1.07 -0.63 37.62
CA ASP A 138 1.02 -1.37 38.89
C ASP A 138 -0.31 -1.20 39.64
N LYS A 139 -1.08 -0.14 39.34
CA LYS A 139 -2.41 0.12 39.89
C LYS A 139 -3.41 0.60 38.83
N SER A 140 -4.70 0.39 39.09
CA SER A 140 -5.79 0.88 38.25
C SER A 140 -6.13 2.36 38.46
N ALA A 141 -5.74 2.93 39.61
CA ALA A 141 -5.92 4.34 39.95
C ALA A 141 -4.80 4.81 40.89
N TYR A 142 -4.53 6.12 40.86
CA TYR A 142 -3.47 6.76 41.65
C TYR A 142 -4.01 8.04 42.30
N ALA A 143 -3.56 8.32 43.51
CA ALA A 143 -3.80 9.60 44.18
C ALA A 143 -2.93 10.72 43.56
N PRO A 144 -3.30 12.01 43.74
CA PRO A 144 -2.47 13.12 43.30
C PRO A 144 -1.04 13.02 43.86
N ARG A 145 -0.04 13.13 42.97
CA ARG A 145 1.41 13.04 43.27
C ARG A 145 1.90 11.66 43.74
N GLU A 146 1.06 10.63 43.62
CA GLU A 146 1.51 9.26 43.84
C GLU A 146 2.48 8.83 42.74
N LYS A 147 3.51 8.06 43.12
CA LYS A 147 4.46 7.48 42.17
C LYS A 147 3.74 6.41 41.33
N VAL A 148 3.81 6.56 40.01
CA VAL A 148 3.32 5.57 39.04
C VAL A 148 4.45 4.65 38.63
N ASN A 149 4.26 3.33 38.70
CA ASN A 149 5.20 2.38 38.10
C ASN A 149 4.53 1.70 36.90
N LEU A 150 5.20 1.73 35.75
CA LEU A 150 4.73 1.09 34.52
C LEU A 150 5.71 0.00 34.13
N THR A 151 5.18 -1.19 33.85
CA THR A 151 5.93 -2.27 33.21
C THR A 151 5.64 -2.22 31.71
N VAL A 152 6.69 -2.07 30.90
CA VAL A 152 6.60 -2.10 29.44
C VAL A 152 7.26 -3.36 28.92
N ALA A 153 6.48 -4.23 28.29
CA ALA A 153 6.96 -5.43 27.61
C ALA A 153 6.89 -5.21 26.10
N VAL A 154 7.98 -5.52 25.39
CA VAL A 154 8.06 -5.46 23.94
C VAL A 154 8.48 -6.83 23.42
N THR A 155 7.67 -7.40 22.54
CA THR A 155 7.96 -8.68 21.90
C THR A 155 7.80 -8.60 20.39
N ASP A 156 8.42 -9.53 19.67
CA ASP A 156 8.14 -9.74 18.26
C ASP A 156 6.80 -10.48 18.05
N GLY A 157 6.47 -10.76 16.78
CA GLY A 157 5.28 -11.53 16.43
C GLY A 157 5.27 -12.99 16.91
N ALA A 158 6.41 -13.53 17.33
CA ALA A 158 6.53 -14.85 17.94
C ALA A 158 6.48 -14.81 19.48
N GLY A 159 6.27 -13.62 20.06
CA GLY A 159 6.23 -13.41 21.52
C GLY A 159 7.60 -13.38 22.18
N GLN A 160 8.70 -13.32 21.41
CA GLN A 160 10.05 -13.26 21.96
C GLN A 160 10.38 -11.81 22.37
N PRO A 161 10.98 -11.59 23.56
CA PRO A 161 11.43 -10.26 23.96
C PRO A 161 12.43 -9.69 22.97
N VAL A 162 12.26 -8.41 22.63
CA VAL A 162 13.15 -7.69 21.71
C VAL A 162 13.64 -6.40 22.32
N ALA A 163 14.90 -6.05 22.05
CA ALA A 163 15.46 -4.77 22.44
C ALA A 163 14.69 -3.65 21.74
N ALA A 164 14.23 -2.66 22.51
CA ALA A 164 13.42 -1.56 22.01
C ALA A 164 13.95 -0.23 22.53
N GLN A 165 13.89 0.79 21.67
CA GLN A 165 14.05 2.18 22.07
C GLN A 165 12.66 2.77 22.21
N LEU A 166 12.38 3.32 23.39
CA LEU A 166 11.05 3.76 23.76
C LEU A 166 11.08 5.24 24.14
N SER A 167 10.03 5.95 23.75
CA SER A 167 9.70 7.28 24.23
C SER A 167 8.28 7.23 24.81
N LEU A 168 8.08 7.90 25.95
CA LEU A 168 6.79 7.92 26.65
C LEU A 168 6.36 9.37 26.87
N ALA A 169 5.11 9.66 26.55
CA ALA A 169 4.44 10.91 26.87
C ALA A 169 3.17 10.62 27.68
N VAL A 170 2.87 11.49 28.63
CA VAL A 170 1.66 11.42 29.46
C VAL A 170 0.83 12.67 29.19
N THR A 171 -0.45 12.47 28.87
CA THR A 171 -1.38 13.57 28.58
C THR A 171 -2.70 13.37 29.32
N ASN A 172 -3.42 14.46 29.54
CA ASN A 172 -4.76 14.42 30.11
C ASN A 172 -5.78 14.18 28.99
N ALA A 173 -6.37 12.97 28.94
CA ALA A 173 -7.34 12.59 27.91
C ALA A 173 -8.57 13.51 27.83
N LEU A 174 -9.03 14.04 28.98
CA LEU A 174 -10.16 14.98 29.02
C LEU A 174 -9.83 16.34 28.41
N ALA A 175 -8.56 16.74 28.46
CA ALA A 175 -8.10 18.01 27.90
C ALA A 175 -7.84 17.92 26.39
N THR A 176 -7.54 16.74 25.86
CA THR A 176 -7.23 16.53 24.44
C THR A 176 -8.45 16.16 23.59
N GLY A 177 -9.58 15.80 24.21
CA GLY A 177 -10.76 15.34 23.48
C GLY A 177 -10.51 14.10 22.61
N MET A 178 -9.43 13.35 22.89
CA MET A 178 -9.04 12.18 22.11
C MET A 178 -10.03 11.03 22.34
N ASN A 179 -10.61 10.52 21.27
CA ASN A 179 -11.31 9.23 21.27
C ASN A 179 -10.31 8.08 21.48
N GLU A 180 -10.74 6.99 22.13
CA GLU A 180 -9.88 5.86 22.52
C GLU A 180 -9.25 5.11 21.33
N ALA A 181 -9.80 5.23 20.13
CA ALA A 181 -9.25 4.65 18.90
C ALA A 181 -8.74 5.76 17.98
N PRO A 182 -7.46 6.18 18.09
CA PRO A 182 -6.94 7.26 17.27
C PRO A 182 -6.94 6.88 15.78
N GLU A 183 -7.60 7.71 14.97
CA GLU A 183 -7.57 7.62 13.50
C GLU A 183 -6.16 7.81 12.95
N THR A 184 -5.30 8.49 13.70
CA THR A 184 -3.90 8.76 13.34
C THR A 184 -2.96 8.29 14.44
N THR A 185 -2.00 7.45 14.05
CA THR A 185 -0.94 6.95 14.92
C THR A 185 0.41 7.15 14.24
N ILE A 186 1.50 6.99 14.98
CA ILE A 186 2.84 6.97 14.39
C ILE A 186 2.96 5.88 13.30
N LEU A 187 2.28 4.75 13.47
CA LEU A 187 2.26 3.67 12.48
C LEU A 187 1.56 4.10 11.20
N THR A 188 0.35 4.65 11.29
CA THR A 188 -0.39 5.10 10.10
C THR A 188 0.34 6.23 9.39
N HIS A 189 1.01 7.11 10.13
CA HIS A 189 1.81 8.18 9.54
C HIS A 189 3.02 7.64 8.79
N LEU A 190 3.87 6.86 9.48
CA LEU A 190 5.10 6.36 8.89
C LEU A 190 4.81 5.39 7.75
N LEU A 191 3.89 4.44 7.92
CA LEU A 191 3.63 3.37 6.96
C LEU A 191 2.73 3.77 5.80
N LEU A 192 1.91 4.81 5.94
CA LEU A 192 0.93 5.20 4.91
C LEU A 192 1.02 6.69 4.57
N THR A 193 0.55 7.58 5.44
CA THR A 193 0.24 8.97 5.03
C THR A 193 1.46 9.81 4.67
N SER A 194 2.63 9.53 5.25
CA SER A 194 3.88 10.23 4.88
C SER A 194 4.41 9.87 3.48
N ASN A 195 3.88 8.83 2.85
CA ASN A 195 4.34 8.32 1.55
C ASN A 195 3.33 8.62 0.42
N LEU A 196 2.20 9.29 0.73
CA LEU A 196 1.15 9.63 -0.24
C LEU A 196 0.97 11.16 -0.27
N GLN A 197 0.69 11.70 -1.45
CA GLN A 197 0.49 13.15 -1.61
C GLN A 197 -0.93 13.60 -1.25
N GLY A 198 -1.94 12.76 -1.51
CA GLY A 198 -3.33 13.11 -1.26
C GLY A 198 -3.80 12.79 0.15
N ASN A 199 -4.97 13.34 0.49
CA ASN A 199 -5.59 13.12 1.79
C ASN A 199 -6.04 11.66 1.96
N VAL A 200 -5.65 11.04 3.06
CA VAL A 200 -6.09 9.70 3.45
C VAL A 200 -7.16 9.84 4.53
N GLU A 201 -8.40 9.56 4.18
CA GLU A 201 -9.51 9.54 5.12
C GLU A 201 -9.37 8.36 6.10
N ASN A 202 -9.47 8.65 7.39
CA ASN A 202 -9.32 7.72 8.52
C ASN A 202 -8.19 6.67 8.32
N PRO A 203 -6.91 7.07 8.38
CA PRO A 203 -5.79 6.17 8.15
C PRO A 203 -5.77 4.94 9.06
N GLY A 204 -6.28 5.07 10.28
CA GLY A 204 -6.41 3.99 11.26
C GLY A 204 -7.26 2.82 10.78
N TYR A 205 -8.29 3.08 9.97
CA TYR A 205 -9.18 2.07 9.40
C TYR A 205 -8.42 0.92 8.72
N TYR A 206 -7.32 1.22 8.01
CA TYR A 206 -6.55 0.23 7.26
C TYR A 206 -5.65 -0.67 8.12
N PHE A 207 -5.43 -0.31 9.39
CA PHE A 207 -4.45 -0.98 10.27
C PHE A 207 -5.02 -1.52 11.58
N GLN A 208 -6.18 -1.02 12.04
CA GLN A 208 -6.77 -1.41 13.32
C GLN A 208 -7.18 -2.90 13.34
N ASN A 209 -7.79 -3.39 12.26
CA ASN A 209 -8.18 -4.80 12.10
C ASN A 209 -7.71 -5.28 10.73
N LYS A 210 -6.82 -6.27 10.67
CA LYS A 210 -6.40 -6.88 9.40
C LYS A 210 -7.46 -7.89 8.96
N THR A 211 -8.37 -7.44 8.11
CA THR A 211 -9.36 -8.29 7.44
C THR A 211 -9.19 -8.19 5.92
N PRO A 212 -9.67 -9.17 5.13
CA PRO A 212 -9.65 -9.09 3.68
C PRO A 212 -10.26 -7.79 3.13
N GLU A 213 -11.30 -7.27 3.79
CA GLU A 213 -11.97 -6.02 3.42
C GLU A 213 -11.06 -4.80 3.61
N THR A 214 -10.35 -4.72 4.73
CA THR A 214 -9.40 -3.62 4.99
C THR A 214 -8.18 -3.67 4.09
N GLU A 215 -7.67 -4.87 3.76
CA GLU A 215 -6.57 -5.07 2.82
C GLU A 215 -6.99 -4.63 1.41
N GLN A 216 -8.19 -5.02 0.98
CA GLN A 216 -8.74 -4.60 -0.30
C GLN A 216 -8.97 -3.08 -0.35
N ALA A 217 -9.50 -2.49 0.72
CA ALA A 217 -9.71 -1.05 0.79
C ALA A 217 -8.38 -0.27 0.71
N LEU A 218 -7.33 -0.77 1.37
CA LEU A 218 -5.99 -0.19 1.28
C LEU A 218 -5.43 -0.29 -0.15
N ASP A 219 -5.64 -1.42 -0.83
CA ASP A 219 -5.23 -1.56 -2.22
C ASP A 219 -5.98 -0.58 -3.15
N HIS A 220 -7.28 -0.38 -2.93
CA HIS A 220 -8.06 0.62 -3.66
C HIS A 220 -7.56 2.06 -3.43
N LEU A 221 -7.17 2.38 -2.18
CA LEU A 221 -6.57 3.69 -1.87
C LEU A 221 -5.27 3.88 -2.68
N LEU A 222 -4.40 2.87 -2.70
CA LEU A 222 -3.11 2.94 -3.40
C LEU A 222 -3.22 2.93 -4.93
N LEU A 223 -4.36 2.48 -5.47
CA LEU A 223 -4.70 2.63 -6.89
C LEU A 223 -5.14 4.04 -7.26
N THR A 224 -5.51 4.88 -6.29
CA THR A 224 -6.03 6.24 -6.54
C THR A 224 -5.11 7.35 -6.04
N GLN A 225 -4.13 7.03 -5.20
CA GLN A 225 -3.22 7.97 -4.55
C GLN A 225 -1.74 7.83 -4.97
N GLY A 226 -1.47 6.99 -5.97
CA GLY A 226 -0.12 6.68 -6.48
C GLY A 226 0.18 7.24 -7.85
#